data_AF-A0A971KS00-F1
#
_entry.id   AF-A0A971KS00-F1
#
_cell.length_a   1.000
_cell.length_b   1.000
_cell.length_c   1.000
_cell.angle_alpha   90.00
_cell.angle_beta   90.00
_cell.angle_gamma   90.00
#
_symmetry.space_group_name_H-M   'P 1'
#
loop_
_entity.id
_entity.type
_entity.pdbx_description
1 polymer ?
#
loop_
_entity_poly.entity_id
_entity_poly.type
_entity_poly.pdbx_seq_one_letter_code
_entity_poly.pdbx_strand_id
1 'polypeptide(L)'
;MKLRTLLEQTNKKSYTEMAKNLWKELTELNKRRHNAIKRIKELKVLEADVFKLLNAYNADSKTEKRDRSNERLNKIHKEVLKIEDFIQAVESQIISAENLFMDIRTNISVGEPEKITTDISSLTGKIKSLEYTVDAIEDAEFTDD
;
A
#
# COMPACT_ATOMS: atom_id res chain seq x y z
N MET A 1 39.08 8.60 25.86
CA MET A 1 38.09 8.41 24.76
C MET A 1 37.97 9.74 24.02
N LYS A 2 38.05 9.79 22.67
CA LYS A 2 38.10 11.06 21.91
C LYS A 2 36.69 11.58 21.60
N LEU A 3 36.51 12.90 21.52
CA LEU A 3 35.23 13.59 21.25
C LEU A 3 34.52 13.05 19.98
N ARG A 4 35.30 12.73 18.95
CA ARG A 4 34.83 12.12 17.69
C ARG A 4 34.11 10.79 17.91
N THR A 5 34.62 9.95 18.81
CA THR A 5 34.02 8.64 19.12
C THR A 5 32.68 8.81 19.85
N LEU A 6 32.56 9.81 20.71
CA LEU A 6 31.28 10.14 21.38
C LEU A 6 30.25 10.69 20.40
N LEU A 7 30.69 11.54 19.46
CA LEU A 7 29.85 12.04 18.35
C LEU A 7 29.37 10.89 17.45
N GLU A 8 30.26 10.01 17.02
CA GLU A 8 29.92 8.82 16.21
C GLU A 8 28.94 7.88 16.94
N GLN A 9 29.14 7.63 18.24
CA GLN A 9 28.23 6.80 19.04
C GLN A 9 26.86 7.45 19.26
N THR A 10 26.83 8.76 19.50
CA THR A 10 25.57 9.52 19.69
C THR A 10 24.76 9.54 18.40
N ASN A 11 25.41 9.80 17.27
CA ASN A 11 24.78 9.78 15.95
C ASN A 11 24.24 8.39 15.62
N LYS A 12 25.03 7.33 15.86
CA LYS A 12 24.60 5.94 15.65
C LYS A 12 23.33 5.61 16.43
N LYS A 13 23.23 6.04 17.70
CA LYS A 13 22.03 5.85 18.52
C LYS A 13 20.82 6.60 17.96
N SER A 14 21.00 7.85 17.55
CA SER A 14 19.95 8.68 16.93
C SER A 14 19.41 8.05 15.65
N TYR A 15 20.29 7.69 14.72
CA TYR A 15 19.91 7.06 13.45
C TYR A 15 19.24 5.70 13.64
N THR A 16 19.68 4.92 14.64
CA THR A 16 19.03 3.65 14.99
C THR A 16 17.58 3.87 15.42
N GLU A 17 17.31 4.91 16.21
CA GLU A 17 15.95 5.20 16.67
C GLU A 17 15.07 5.72 15.53
N MET A 18 15.61 6.58 14.66
CA MET A 18 14.91 7.03 13.45
C MET A 18 14.55 5.86 12.54
N ALA A 19 15.50 4.96 12.27
CA ALA A 19 15.24 3.76 11.47
C ALA A 19 14.15 2.88 12.12
N LYS A 20 14.18 2.68 13.45
CA LYS A 20 13.12 1.93 14.14
C LYS A 20 11.73 2.55 13.97
N ASN A 21 11.61 3.87 13.99
CA ASN A 21 10.33 4.55 13.80
C ASN A 21 9.82 4.37 12.37
N LEU A 22 10.69 4.58 11.36
CA LEU A 22 10.33 4.35 9.95
C LEU A 22 9.93 2.89 9.69
N TRP A 23 10.56 1.92 10.35
CA TRP A 23 10.16 0.51 10.25
C TRP A 23 8.77 0.26 10.83
N LYS A 24 8.43 0.90 11.97
CA LYS A 24 7.09 0.79 12.55
C LYS A 24 6.04 1.37 11.61
N GLU A 25 6.31 2.55 11.02
CA GLU A 25 5.43 3.19 10.03
C GLU A 25 5.22 2.30 8.81
N LEU A 26 6.30 1.77 8.23
CA LEU A 26 6.23 0.84 7.09
C LEU A 26 5.45 -0.44 7.44
N THR A 27 5.65 -0.99 8.64
CA THR A 27 4.94 -2.19 9.11
C THR A 27 3.44 -1.91 9.24
N GLU A 28 3.06 -0.75 9.77
CA GLU A 28 1.65 -0.37 9.91
C GLU A 28 0.99 -0.13 8.54
N LEU A 29 1.71 0.51 7.61
CA LEU A 29 1.25 0.65 6.22
C LEU A 29 1.03 -0.69 5.53
N ASN A 30 1.91 -1.66 5.75
CA ASN A 30 1.75 -2.99 5.18
C ASN A 30 0.51 -3.72 5.75
N LYS A 31 0.15 -3.50 7.02
CA LYS A 31 -1.11 -4.02 7.58
C LYS A 31 -2.33 -3.38 6.92
N ARG A 32 -2.33 -2.05 6.76
CA ARG A 32 -3.42 -1.30 6.10
C ARG A 32 -3.62 -1.78 4.66
N ARG A 33 -2.53 -1.91 3.90
CA ARG A 33 -2.52 -2.56 2.58
C ARG A 33 -3.18 -3.94 2.62
N HIS A 34 -2.81 -4.79 3.58
CA HIS A 34 -3.39 -6.13 3.67
C HIS A 34 -4.91 -6.11 3.83
N ASN A 35 -5.45 -5.17 4.62
CA ASN A 35 -6.89 -4.96 4.76
C ASN A 35 -7.53 -4.46 3.46
N ALA A 36 -6.89 -3.53 2.76
CA ALA A 36 -7.31 -3.09 1.43
C ALA A 36 -7.37 -4.24 0.40
N ILE A 37 -6.38 -5.13 0.39
CA ILE A 37 -6.37 -6.34 -0.46
C ILE A 37 -7.53 -7.28 -0.13
N LYS A 38 -7.85 -7.44 1.16
CA LYS A 38 -8.99 -8.26 1.59
C LYS A 38 -10.31 -7.73 1.00
N ARG A 39 -10.49 -6.41 0.95
CA ARG A 39 -11.68 -5.76 0.37
C ARG A 39 -11.85 -6.04 -1.12
N ILE A 40 -10.77 -6.21 -1.88
CA ILE A 40 -10.86 -6.64 -3.30
C ILE A 40 -11.39 -8.06 -3.43
N LYS A 41 -10.96 -8.97 -2.55
CA LYS A 41 -11.49 -10.34 -2.59
C LYS A 41 -13.00 -10.33 -2.38
N GLU A 42 -13.48 -9.47 -1.49
CA GLU A 42 -14.93 -9.26 -1.25
C GLU A 42 -15.62 -8.64 -2.48
N LEU A 43 -15.04 -7.63 -3.12
CA LEU A 43 -15.57 -7.03 -4.36
C LEU A 43 -15.62 -8.01 -5.54
N LYS A 44 -14.61 -8.88 -5.70
CA LYS A 44 -14.60 -9.94 -6.74
C LYS A 44 -15.67 -11.00 -6.51
N VAL A 45 -15.96 -11.34 -5.26
CA VAL A 45 -17.08 -12.21 -4.92
C VAL A 45 -18.40 -11.53 -5.31
N LEU A 46 -18.55 -10.25 -4.97
CA LEU A 46 -19.73 -9.46 -5.36
C LEU A 46 -19.90 -9.36 -6.87
N GLU A 47 -18.82 -9.11 -7.62
CA GLU A 47 -18.80 -9.08 -9.09
C GLU A 47 -19.33 -10.39 -9.68
N ALA A 48 -18.85 -11.53 -9.17
CA ALA A 48 -19.28 -12.85 -9.60
C ALA A 48 -20.78 -13.10 -9.30
N ASP A 49 -21.28 -12.62 -8.17
CA ASP A 49 -22.70 -12.77 -7.81
C ASP A 49 -23.61 -11.85 -8.64
N VAL A 50 -23.20 -10.62 -8.93
CA VAL A 50 -23.91 -9.73 -9.86
C VAL A 50 -23.94 -10.33 -11.27
N PHE A 51 -22.84 -10.93 -11.73
CA PHE A 51 -22.79 -11.62 -13.02
C PHE A 51 -23.78 -12.80 -13.10
N LYS A 52 -23.91 -13.61 -12.03
CA LYS A 52 -24.91 -14.68 -11.96
C LYS A 52 -26.34 -14.14 -12.05
N LEU A 53 -26.66 -13.07 -11.32
CA LEU A 53 -27.97 -12.41 -11.37
C LEU A 53 -28.29 -11.90 -12.77
N LEU A 54 -27.29 -11.34 -13.46
CA LEU A 54 -27.43 -10.83 -14.82
C LEU A 54 -27.78 -11.95 -15.81
N ASN A 55 -27.13 -13.10 -15.68
CA ASN A 55 -27.45 -14.29 -16.47
C ASN A 55 -28.88 -14.80 -16.19
N ALA A 56 -29.33 -14.75 -14.94
CA ALA A 56 -30.71 -15.09 -14.58
C ALA A 56 -31.73 -14.11 -15.19
N TYR A 57 -31.44 -12.80 -15.17
CA TYR A 57 -32.32 -11.79 -15.78
C TYR A 57 -32.35 -11.82 -17.30
N ASN A 58 -31.24 -12.23 -17.94
CA ASN A 58 -31.19 -12.53 -19.37
C ASN A 58 -32.13 -13.68 -19.74
N ALA A 59 -32.19 -14.74 -18.93
CA ALA A 59 -33.11 -15.86 -19.15
C ALA A 59 -34.59 -15.46 -18.94
N ASP A 60 -34.85 -14.55 -17.99
CA ASP A 60 -36.20 -14.08 -17.62
C ASP A 60 -36.77 -12.94 -18.50
N SER A 61 -36.04 -12.46 -19.52
CA SER A 61 -36.44 -11.33 -20.38
C SER A 61 -36.77 -10.02 -19.62
N LYS A 62 -36.16 -9.80 -18.44
CA LYS A 62 -36.37 -8.60 -17.61
C LYS A 62 -35.39 -7.48 -17.97
N THR A 63 -35.62 -6.81 -19.09
CA THR A 63 -34.72 -5.82 -19.71
C THR A 63 -34.22 -4.74 -18.74
N GLU A 64 -35.11 -4.13 -17.96
CA GLU A 64 -34.75 -3.04 -17.04
C GLU A 64 -33.95 -3.49 -15.80
N LYS A 65 -34.13 -4.74 -15.35
CA LYS A 65 -33.31 -5.34 -14.27
C LYS A 65 -31.94 -5.77 -14.79
N ARG A 66 -31.88 -6.24 -16.04
CA ARG A 66 -30.63 -6.56 -16.73
C ARG A 66 -29.78 -5.31 -16.93
N ASP A 67 -30.36 -4.21 -17.41
CA ASP A 67 -29.62 -2.99 -17.70
C ASP A 67 -29.03 -2.38 -16.41
N ARG A 68 -29.80 -2.33 -15.31
CA ARG A 68 -29.30 -1.94 -13.98
C ARG A 68 -28.20 -2.85 -13.45
N SER A 69 -28.33 -4.17 -13.65
CA SER A 69 -27.30 -5.13 -13.22
C SER A 69 -26.02 -5.01 -14.05
N ASN A 70 -26.13 -4.67 -15.34
CA ASN A 70 -24.99 -4.42 -16.24
C ASN A 70 -24.24 -3.16 -15.83
N GLU A 71 -24.97 -2.09 -15.49
CA GLU A 71 -24.38 -0.87 -14.97
C GLU A 71 -23.64 -1.12 -13.65
N ARG A 72 -24.26 -1.88 -12.74
CA ARG A 72 -23.64 -2.27 -11.46
C ARG A 72 -22.40 -3.13 -11.67
N LEU A 73 -22.45 -4.11 -12.58
CA LEU A 73 -21.31 -4.96 -12.93
C LEU A 73 -20.15 -4.13 -13.48
N ASN A 74 -20.42 -3.21 -14.41
CA ASN A 74 -19.40 -2.35 -14.99
C ASN A 74 -18.77 -1.40 -13.96
N LYS A 75 -19.56 -0.89 -13.01
CA LYS A 75 -19.04 -0.08 -11.90
C LYS A 75 -18.10 -0.92 -11.01
N ILE A 76 -18.53 -2.11 -10.59
CA ILE A 76 -17.70 -3.02 -9.76
C ILE A 76 -16.42 -3.40 -10.50
N HIS A 77 -16.51 -3.75 -11.79
CA HIS A 77 -15.36 -4.15 -12.59
C HIS A 77 -14.30 -3.04 -12.70
N LYS A 78 -14.73 -1.79 -12.92
CA LYS A 78 -13.82 -0.63 -12.96
C LYS A 78 -13.12 -0.39 -11.62
N GLU A 79 -13.85 -0.52 -10.51
CA GLU A 79 -13.26 -0.41 -9.17
C GLU A 79 -12.26 -1.53 -8.90
N VAL A 80 -12.56 -2.78 -9.28
CA VAL A 80 -11.64 -3.91 -9.15
C VAL A 80 -10.33 -3.64 -9.92
N LEU A 81 -10.40 -3.24 -11.19
CA LEU A 81 -9.22 -2.94 -12.01
C LEU A 81 -8.38 -1.81 -11.40
N LYS A 82 -9.03 -0.73 -10.98
CA LYS A 82 -8.36 0.42 -10.35
C LYS A 82 -7.58 -0.01 -9.11
N ILE A 83 -8.18 -0.83 -8.24
CA ILE A 83 -7.52 -1.26 -7.01
C ILE A 83 -6.40 -2.29 -7.31
N GLU A 84 -6.55 -3.14 -8.32
CA GLU A 84 -5.50 -4.09 -8.74
C GLU A 84 -4.22 -3.38 -9.22
N ASP A 85 -4.36 -2.33 -10.03
CA ASP A 85 -3.23 -1.50 -10.48
C ASP A 85 -2.52 -0.85 -9.27
N PHE A 86 -3.28 -0.38 -8.29
CA PHE A 86 -2.72 0.20 -7.07
C PHE A 86 -1.97 -0.83 -6.22
N ILE A 87 -2.44 -2.08 -6.12
CA ILE A 87 -1.73 -3.13 -5.37
C ILE A 87 -0.34 -3.38 -5.97
N GLN A 88 -0.24 -3.52 -7.28
CA GLN A 88 1.04 -3.80 -7.93
C GLN A 88 2.05 -2.67 -7.70
N ALA A 89 1.58 -1.42 -7.76
CA ALA A 89 2.38 -0.24 -7.46
C ALA A 89 2.87 -0.26 -6.00
N VAL A 90 1.97 -0.55 -5.05
CA VAL A 90 2.29 -0.62 -3.62
C VAL A 90 3.27 -1.75 -3.30
N GLU A 91 3.11 -2.94 -3.90
CA GLU A 91 4.02 -4.08 -3.70
C GLU A 91 5.45 -3.75 -4.11
N SER A 92 5.61 -3.15 -5.28
CA SER A 92 6.92 -2.73 -5.78
C SER A 92 7.55 -1.65 -4.89
N GLN A 93 6.76 -0.71 -4.38
CA GLN A 93 7.22 0.33 -3.47
C GLN A 93 7.63 -0.21 -2.10
N ILE A 94 6.92 -1.19 -1.54
CA ILE A 94 7.28 -1.86 -0.27
C ILE A 94 8.61 -2.59 -0.42
N ILE A 95 8.78 -3.42 -1.45
CA ILE A 95 10.05 -4.14 -1.69
C ILE A 95 11.21 -3.12 -1.80
N SER A 96 10.98 -2.02 -2.51
CA SER A 96 11.96 -0.94 -2.65
C SER A 96 12.26 -0.22 -1.33
N ALA A 97 11.29 -0.10 -0.42
CA ALA A 97 11.46 0.47 0.91
C ALA A 97 12.18 -0.49 1.86
N GLU A 98 11.89 -1.80 1.80
CA GLU A 98 12.56 -2.84 2.57
C GLU A 98 14.05 -2.96 2.20
N ASN A 99 14.37 -2.93 0.91
CA ASN A 99 15.76 -2.92 0.43
C ASN A 99 16.51 -1.69 0.94
N LEU A 100 15.90 -0.50 0.84
CA LEU A 100 16.50 0.74 1.33
C LEU A 100 16.68 0.71 2.86
N PHE A 101 15.78 0.04 3.58
CA PHE A 101 15.92 -0.17 5.02
C PHE A 101 17.15 -1.02 5.37
N MET A 102 17.42 -2.07 4.59
CA MET A 102 18.62 -2.89 4.74
C MET A 102 19.90 -2.09 4.46
N ASP A 103 19.88 -1.18 3.50
CA ASP A 103 20.98 -0.28 3.20
C ASP A 103 21.23 0.70 4.36
N ILE A 104 20.19 1.33 4.91
CA ILE A 104 20.28 2.21 6.10
C ILE A 104 20.91 1.45 7.26
N ARG A 105 20.45 0.22 7.54
CA ARG A 105 20.99 -0.61 8.62
C ARG A 105 22.48 -0.89 8.41
N THR A 106 22.88 -1.18 7.18
CA THR A 106 24.28 -1.41 6.81
C THR A 106 25.09 -0.13 7.02
N ASN A 107 24.62 1.00 6.52
CA ASN A 107 25.28 2.31 6.63
C ASN A 107 25.43 2.79 8.08
N ILE A 108 24.45 2.51 8.95
CA ILE A 108 24.54 2.72 10.42
C ILE A 108 25.63 1.85 11.03
N SER A 109 25.81 0.62 10.55
CA SER A 109 26.82 -0.31 11.08
C SER A 109 28.24 0.14 10.75
N VAL A 110 28.46 0.60 9.51
CA VAL A 110 29.77 1.07 9.01
C VAL A 110 30.08 2.52 9.39
N GLY A 111 29.07 3.29 9.84
CA GLY A 111 29.26 4.65 10.34
C GLY A 111 29.38 5.71 9.25
N GLU A 112 28.54 5.63 8.21
CA GLU A 112 28.52 6.59 7.09
C GLU A 112 27.33 7.59 7.20
N PRO A 113 27.45 8.66 8.02
CA PRO A 113 26.33 9.54 8.38
C PRO A 113 25.67 10.26 7.18
N GLU A 114 26.44 10.60 6.15
CA GLU A 114 25.92 11.27 4.95
C GLU A 114 25.01 10.35 4.13
N LYS A 115 25.42 9.09 3.95
CA LYS A 115 24.59 8.08 3.28
C LYS A 115 23.34 7.75 4.09
N ILE A 116 23.48 7.55 5.40
CA ILE A 116 22.35 7.31 6.30
C ILE A 116 21.31 8.43 6.17
N THR A 117 21.74 9.70 6.18
CA THR A 117 20.83 10.84 6.11
C THR A 117 20.09 10.91 4.76
N THR A 118 20.81 10.61 3.67
CA THR A 118 20.24 10.55 2.32
C THR A 118 19.22 9.42 2.20
N ASP A 119 19.59 8.22 2.68
CA ASP A 119 18.75 7.03 2.60
C ASP A 119 17.49 7.17 3.48
N ILE A 120 17.61 7.75 4.69
CA ILE A 120 16.47 8.05 5.57
C ILE A 120 15.50 9.02 4.89
N SER A 121 16.01 10.07 4.24
CA SER A 121 15.18 11.04 3.53
C SER A 121 14.43 10.39 2.36
N SER A 122 15.12 9.53 1.61
CA SER A 122 14.54 8.74 0.52
C SER A 122 13.47 7.77 1.02
N LEU A 123 13.73 7.05 2.12
CA LEU A 123 12.78 6.13 2.73
C LEU A 123 11.52 6.86 3.23
N THR A 124 11.69 8.02 3.85
CA THR A 124 10.59 8.89 4.28
C THR A 124 9.71 9.30 3.10
N GLY A 125 10.32 9.68 1.97
CA GLY A 125 9.58 10.01 0.74
C GLY A 125 8.78 8.82 0.20
N LYS A 126 9.37 7.62 0.21
CA LYS A 126 8.69 6.39 -0.21
C LYS A 126 7.52 6.03 0.71
N ILE A 127 7.69 6.14 2.02
CA ILE A 127 6.63 5.89 3.01
C ILE A 127 5.44 6.83 2.78
N LYS A 128 5.69 8.12 2.53
CA LYS A 128 4.61 9.09 2.21
C LYS A 128 3.89 8.77 0.89
N SER A 129 4.62 8.34 -0.13
CA SER A 129 4.03 7.91 -1.40
C SER A 129 3.16 6.65 -1.22
N LEU A 130 3.62 5.73 -0.37
CA LEU A 130 2.87 4.52 0.00
C LEU A 130 1.60 4.88 0.77
N GLU A 131 1.69 5.78 1.75
CA GLU A 131 0.53 6.34 2.47
C GLU A 131 -0.53 6.84 1.50
N TYR A 132 -0.16 7.76 0.60
CA TYR A 132 -1.09 8.31 -0.38
C TYR A 132 -1.76 7.23 -1.25
N THR A 133 -1.00 6.20 -1.64
CA THR A 133 -1.53 5.13 -2.49
C THR A 133 -2.46 4.20 -1.71
N VAL A 134 -2.13 3.87 -0.46
CA VAL A 134 -2.97 3.06 0.42
C VAL A 134 -4.25 3.82 0.79
N ASP A 135 -4.15 5.11 1.10
CA ASP A 135 -5.30 5.98 1.38
C ASP A 135 -6.25 6.02 0.18
N ALA A 136 -5.73 6.18 -1.05
CA ALA A 136 -6.55 6.18 -2.26
C ALA A 136 -7.30 4.85 -2.51
N ILE A 137 -6.79 3.73 -1.98
CA ILE A 137 -7.49 2.44 -2.03
C ILE A 137 -8.57 2.37 -0.95
N GLU A 138 -8.28 2.85 0.26
CA GLU A 138 -9.24 2.87 1.37
C GLU A 138 -10.42 3.82 1.09
N ASP A 139 -10.15 4.96 0.45
CA ASP A 139 -11.14 5.97 0.02
C ASP A 139 -11.92 5.58 -1.23
N ALA A 140 -11.54 4.51 -1.92
CA ALA A 140 -12.36 3.92 -2.98
C ALA A 140 -13.58 3.22 -2.35
N GLU A 141 -14.48 4.01 -1.76
CA GLU A 141 -15.74 3.53 -1.24
C GLU A 141 -16.69 3.22 -2.40
N PHE A 142 -17.04 1.94 -2.53
CA PHE A 142 -18.23 1.54 -3.26
C PHE A 142 -19.45 1.93 -2.43
N THR A 143 -20.12 3.04 -2.78
CA THR A 143 -21.44 3.36 -2.24
C THR A 143 -22.49 2.51 -2.96
N ASP A 144 -23.35 1.86 -2.19
CA ASP A 144 -24.36 0.88 -2.65
C ASP A 144 -25.59 1.53 -3.34
N ASP A 145 -25.52 2.81 -3.72
CA ASP A 145 -26.62 3.59 -4.29
C ASP A 145 -26.97 3.24 -5.75
#